data_AF-A0A2G5WN52-F1
#
_entry.id   AF-A0A2G5WN52-F1
#
_cell.length_a   1.000
_cell.length_b   1.000
_cell.length_c   1.000
_cell.angle_alpha   90.00
_cell.angle_beta   90.00
_cell.angle_gamma   90.00
#
_symmetry.space_group_name_H-M   'P 1'
#
loop_
_entity.id
_entity.type
_entity.pdbx_description
1 polymer ?
#
loop_
_entity_poly.entity_id
_entity_poly.type
_entity_poly.pdbx_seq_one_letter_code
_entity_poly.pdbx_strand_id
1 'polypeptide(L)'
;MQRLLRISCFNGLRSEVITIWFTTLVVDPNKVEEVPVVHKRNSKSSNAISNEYRNLKGSRRERLIAERKKAGLTQTQLAKKLGCSTATISHLELGRVKPGLDISLGLESYFQQPFEILFPDL
;
A
#
# COMPACT_ATOMS: atom_id res chain seq x y z
N MET A 1 17.93 48.73 -8.61
CA MET A 1 18.59 47.55 -9.21
C MET A 1 19.79 47.18 -8.35
N GLN A 2 19.90 45.91 -7.93
CA GLN A 2 21.12 45.13 -7.59
C GLN A 2 22.21 45.85 -6.73
N ARG A 3 22.64 45.35 -5.57
CA ARG A 3 23.26 44.02 -5.39
C ARG A 3 23.53 43.79 -3.89
N LEU A 4 23.24 42.57 -3.43
CA LEU A 4 23.85 41.98 -2.24
C LEU A 4 25.37 41.88 -2.42
N LEU A 5 26.13 42.14 -1.35
CA LEU A 5 27.37 41.40 -1.10
C LEU A 5 27.52 41.13 0.40
N ARG A 6 27.71 39.84 0.68
CA ARG A 6 27.86 39.19 1.98
C ARG A 6 29.27 38.61 1.98
N ILE A 7 30.16 39.11 2.85
CA ILE A 7 31.49 38.54 3.18
C ILE A 7 31.73 38.96 4.63
N SER A 8 31.44 38.11 5.61
CA SER A 8 32.31 37.07 6.21
C SER A 8 33.31 37.59 7.23
N CYS A 9 33.24 36.94 8.41
CA CYS A 9 34.33 36.52 9.26
C CYS A 9 34.81 37.41 10.44
N PHE A 10 34.77 36.75 11.61
CA PHE A 10 35.85 36.59 12.58
C PHE A 10 36.01 37.67 13.68
N ASN A 11 35.77 37.28 14.93
CA ASN A 11 36.79 37.15 16.00
C ASN A 11 36.14 37.03 17.39
N GLY A 12 36.73 36.21 18.27
CA GLY A 12 36.45 36.19 19.71
C GLY A 12 36.35 34.78 20.29
N LEU A 13 37.43 33.99 20.32
CA LEU A 13 38.36 33.86 21.46
C LEU A 13 37.67 33.64 22.82
N ARG A 14 37.73 32.41 23.37
CA ARG A 14 38.52 32.11 24.60
C ARG A 14 38.39 30.66 25.10
N SER A 15 39.56 30.05 25.27
CA SER A 15 39.99 29.12 26.32
C SER A 15 39.17 27.86 26.62
N GLU A 16 39.80 26.72 26.30
CA GLU A 16 39.87 25.46 27.04
C GLU A 16 39.44 25.56 28.52
N VAL A 17 38.53 24.68 28.96
CA VAL A 17 38.77 23.75 30.08
C VAL A 17 37.68 22.67 30.09
N ILE A 18 38.13 21.43 29.99
CA ILE A 18 37.35 20.23 30.30
C ILE A 18 37.09 20.22 31.81
N THR A 19 35.83 20.23 32.24
CA THR A 19 35.47 19.68 33.55
C THR A 19 34.12 19.00 33.44
N ILE A 20 34.15 17.71 33.72
CA ILE A 20 33.09 16.74 33.54
C ILE A 20 32.18 16.73 34.78
N TRP A 21 30.87 16.93 34.52
CA TRP A 21 29.70 16.32 35.16
C TRP A 21 29.46 16.52 36.66
N PHE A 22 28.53 17.43 37.00
CA PHE A 22 27.71 17.27 38.20
C PHE A 22 26.25 17.70 37.94
N THR A 23 25.37 16.78 38.28
CA THR A 23 23.91 16.72 38.11
C THR A 23 23.13 17.93 38.63
N THR A 24 22.19 18.45 37.83
CA THR A 24 20.84 18.77 38.31
C THR A 24 19.81 18.37 37.26
N LEU A 25 19.01 17.38 37.63
CA LEU A 25 17.80 16.93 36.95
C LEU A 25 16.74 18.04 37.02
N VAL A 26 16.39 18.62 35.87
CA VAL A 26 15.03 19.12 35.63
C VAL A 26 14.42 18.15 34.62
N VAL A 27 13.68 17.17 35.15
CA VAL A 27 12.87 16.27 34.34
C VAL A 27 11.63 17.05 33.93
N ASP A 28 11.54 17.40 32.65
CA ASP A 28 10.31 17.91 32.05
C ASP A 28 9.22 16.82 32.18
N PRO A 29 8.10 17.06 32.88
CA PRO A 29 7.08 16.03 33.10
C PRO A 29 6.14 15.80 31.89
N ASN A 30 6.46 16.29 30.69
CA ASN A 30 5.55 16.23 29.53
C ASN A 30 6.23 15.99 28.18
N LYS A 31 7.32 15.23 28.15
CA LYS A 31 7.86 14.70 26.89
C LYS A 31 7.24 13.34 26.61
N VAL A 32 6.13 13.33 25.88
CA VAL A 32 5.63 12.12 25.24
C VAL A 32 6.63 11.82 24.11
N GLU A 33 7.68 11.05 24.43
CA GLU A 33 8.51 10.48 23.39
C GLU A 33 7.63 9.50 22.62
N GLU A 34 7.28 9.85 21.39
CA GLU A 34 6.67 8.91 20.46
C GLU A 34 7.62 7.73 20.27
N VAL A 35 7.31 6.65 20.97
CA VAL A 35 7.99 5.37 20.77
C VAL A 35 7.81 4.96 19.32
N PRO A 36 8.89 4.63 18.58
CA PRO A 36 8.75 4.12 17.23
C PRO A 36 7.93 2.83 17.33
N VAL A 37 6.70 2.86 16.84
CA VAL A 37 5.88 1.65 16.68
C VAL A 37 6.54 0.82 15.59
N VAL A 38 7.50 -0.02 16.02
CA VAL A 38 8.05 -1.09 15.21
C VAL A 38 6.89 -2.01 14.89
N HIS A 39 6.33 -1.85 13.69
CA HIS A 39 5.46 -2.85 13.11
C HIS A 39 6.35 -4.05 12.84
N LYS A 40 6.41 -4.97 13.82
CA LYS A 40 7.00 -6.29 13.64
C LYS A 40 6.25 -6.92 12.46
N ARG A 41 6.85 -6.87 11.28
CA ARG A 41 6.39 -7.65 10.13
C ARG A 41 6.43 -9.09 10.59
N ASN A 42 5.27 -9.68 10.86
CA ASN A 42 5.17 -11.06 11.28
C ASN A 42 5.72 -11.93 10.14
N SER A 43 6.94 -12.42 10.35
CA SER A 43 7.68 -13.21 9.38
C SER A 43 7.10 -14.62 9.37
N LYS A 44 6.39 -14.93 8.28
CA LYS A 44 6.09 -16.29 7.79
C LYS A 44 5.49 -17.23 8.84
N SER A 45 4.16 -17.24 8.93
CA SER A 45 3.47 -18.51 9.17
C SER A 45 3.59 -19.33 7.90
N SER A 46 4.44 -20.36 7.93
CA SER A 46 4.53 -21.38 6.89
C SER A 46 3.21 -22.13 6.83
N ASN A 47 2.28 -21.66 5.99
CA ASN A 47 1.18 -22.50 5.54
C ASN A 47 1.81 -23.75 4.92
N ALA A 48 1.62 -24.91 5.56
CA ALA A 48 2.08 -26.24 5.14
C ALA A 48 1.39 -26.74 3.85
N ILE A 49 0.95 -25.82 3.00
CA ILE A 49 0.43 -26.09 1.66
C ILE A 49 1.66 -26.17 0.77
N SER A 50 1.95 -27.36 0.24
CA SER A 50 3.09 -27.60 -0.64
C SER A 50 3.19 -26.51 -1.70
N ASN A 51 4.41 -25.98 -1.89
CA ASN A 51 4.71 -24.91 -2.84
C ASN A 51 4.27 -25.28 -4.28
N GLU A 52 4.13 -26.59 -4.53
CA GLU A 52 3.66 -27.24 -5.73
C GLU A 52 2.30 -26.72 -6.23
N TYR A 53 1.32 -26.53 -5.34
CA TYR A 53 -0.04 -26.11 -5.74
C TYR A 53 -0.25 -24.60 -5.76
N ARG A 54 0.71 -23.79 -5.28
CA ARG A 54 0.57 -22.31 -5.21
C ARG A 54 0.46 -21.65 -6.59
N ASN A 55 0.87 -22.34 -7.64
CA ASN A 55 0.91 -21.82 -9.01
C ASN A 55 -0.21 -22.35 -9.92
N LEU A 56 -1.09 -23.24 -9.42
CA LEU A 56 -2.24 -23.69 -10.18
C LEU A 56 -3.16 -22.49 -10.44
N LYS A 57 -3.17 -22.04 -11.70
CA LYS A 57 -3.91 -20.87 -12.14
C LYS A 57 -5.25 -21.35 -12.67
N GLY A 58 -6.34 -20.68 -12.28
CA GLY A 58 -7.65 -20.93 -12.87
C GLY A 58 -7.68 -20.56 -14.36
N SER A 59 -8.76 -20.95 -15.04
CA SER A 59 -9.04 -20.48 -16.40
C SER A 59 -9.18 -18.96 -16.40
N ARG A 60 -8.59 -18.31 -17.41
CA ARG A 60 -8.68 -16.85 -17.56
C ARG A 60 -10.12 -16.48 -17.93
N ARG A 61 -10.69 -15.49 -17.24
CA ARG A 61 -12.07 -15.03 -17.44
C ARG A 61 -12.14 -13.99 -18.56
N GLU A 62 -12.11 -14.48 -19.79
CA GLU A 62 -12.08 -13.63 -20.99
C GLU A 62 -13.29 -12.69 -21.10
N ARG A 63 -14.48 -13.11 -20.64
CA ARG A 63 -15.70 -12.28 -20.66
C ARG A 63 -15.56 -11.01 -19.83
N LEU A 64 -15.15 -11.15 -18.56
CA LEU A 64 -14.88 -10.02 -17.68
C LEU A 64 -13.79 -9.08 -18.24
N ILE A 65 -12.72 -9.66 -18.80
CA ILE A 65 -11.63 -8.90 -19.42
C ILE A 65 -12.15 -8.10 -20.63
N ALA A 66 -12.99 -8.71 -21.46
CA ALA A 66 -13.58 -8.06 -22.62
C ALA A 66 -14.45 -6.88 -22.21
N GLU A 67 -15.34 -7.02 -21.23
CA GLU A 67 -16.19 -5.92 -20.75
C GLU A 67 -15.37 -4.77 -20.16
N ARG A 68 -14.34 -5.08 -19.35
CA ARG A 68 -13.42 -4.04 -18.84
C ARG A 68 -12.74 -3.28 -19.97
N LYS A 69 -12.25 -3.99 -21.00
CA LYS A 69 -11.57 -3.38 -22.15
C LYS A 69 -12.53 -2.57 -23.02
N LYS A 70 -13.76 -3.04 -23.24
CA LYS A 70 -14.82 -2.30 -23.92
C LYS A 70 -15.12 -0.98 -23.22
N ALA A 71 -15.11 -0.98 -21.88
CA ALA A 71 -15.26 0.24 -21.08
C ALA A 71 -14.00 1.13 -21.05
N GLY A 72 -12.90 0.74 -21.73
CA GLY A 72 -11.66 1.51 -21.79
C GLY A 72 -10.89 1.59 -20.48
N LEU A 73 -11.15 0.68 -19.53
CA LEU A 73 -10.59 0.75 -18.18
C LEU A 73 -9.33 -0.09 -18.03
N THR A 74 -8.37 0.40 -17.24
CA THR A 74 -7.29 -0.43 -16.68
C THR A 74 -7.81 -1.23 -15.48
N GLN A 75 -7.11 -2.31 -15.11
CA GLN A 75 -7.44 -3.08 -13.89
C GLN A 75 -7.47 -2.19 -12.64
N THR A 76 -6.53 -1.24 -12.56
CA THR A 76 -6.44 -0.28 -11.44
C THR A 76 -7.64 0.66 -11.38
N GLN A 77 -8.11 1.14 -12.53
CA GLN A 77 -9.28 2.02 -12.58
C GLN A 77 -10.56 1.28 -12.19
N LEU A 78 -10.74 0.03 -12.66
CA LEU A 78 -11.86 -0.80 -12.26
C LEU A 78 -11.81 -1.09 -10.76
N ALA A 79 -10.64 -1.46 -10.24
CA ALA A 79 -10.45 -1.71 -8.81
C ALA A 79 -10.82 -0.49 -7.95
N LYS A 80 -10.37 0.71 -8.37
CA LYS A 80 -10.72 1.97 -7.70
C LYS A 80 -12.21 2.26 -7.71
N LYS A 81 -12.91 1.98 -8.82
CA LYS A 81 -14.37 2.16 -8.93
C LYS A 81 -15.14 1.20 -8.03
N LEU A 82 -14.63 -0.02 -7.84
CA LEU A 82 -15.22 -1.05 -6.99
C LEU A 82 -14.73 -1.01 -5.54
N GLY A 83 -13.85 -0.06 -5.18
CA GLY A 83 -13.31 0.04 -3.81
C GLY A 83 -12.45 -1.16 -3.39
N CYS A 84 -11.82 -1.88 -4.34
CA CYS A 84 -11.01 -3.06 -4.04
C CYS A 84 -9.54 -2.90 -4.51
N SER A 85 -8.69 -3.87 -4.16
CA SER A 85 -7.29 -3.85 -4.57
C SER A 85 -7.13 -4.25 -6.05
N THR A 86 -6.10 -3.71 -6.70
CA THR A 86 -5.77 -4.07 -8.09
C THR A 86 -5.43 -5.56 -8.23
N ALA A 87 -4.79 -6.13 -7.21
CA ALA A 87 -4.49 -7.55 -7.13
C ALA A 87 -5.76 -8.40 -7.11
N THR A 88 -6.83 -7.92 -6.45
CA THR A 88 -8.13 -8.60 -6.43
C THR A 88 -8.71 -8.73 -7.84
N ILE A 89 -8.73 -7.63 -8.62
CA ILE A 89 -9.20 -7.66 -10.01
C ILE A 89 -8.32 -8.55 -10.87
N SER A 90 -6.99 -8.48 -10.73
CA SER A 90 -6.07 -9.35 -11.46
C SER A 90 -6.33 -10.83 -11.15
N HIS A 91 -6.47 -11.21 -9.89
CA HIS A 91 -6.77 -12.59 -9.49
C HIS A 91 -8.14 -13.07 -9.98
N LEU A 92 -9.13 -12.17 -10.01
CA LEU A 92 -10.45 -12.46 -10.57
C LEU A 92 -10.39 -12.73 -12.08
N GLU A 93 -9.71 -11.87 -12.84
CA GLU A 93 -9.53 -12.04 -14.29
C GLU A 93 -8.74 -13.30 -14.63
N LEU A 94 -7.82 -13.70 -13.75
CA LEU A 94 -7.02 -14.91 -13.92
C LEU A 94 -7.69 -16.18 -13.38
N GLY A 95 -8.92 -16.10 -12.87
CA GLY A 95 -9.65 -17.25 -12.33
C GLY A 95 -9.05 -17.83 -11.04
N ARG A 96 -8.14 -17.11 -10.37
CA ARG A 96 -7.47 -17.59 -9.14
C ARG A 96 -8.35 -17.49 -7.91
N VAL A 97 -9.33 -16.59 -7.93
CA VAL A 97 -10.22 -16.28 -6.81
C VAL A 97 -11.64 -16.18 -7.34
N LYS A 98 -12.63 -16.61 -6.53
CA LYS A 98 -14.06 -16.37 -6.80
C LYS A 98 -14.45 -14.96 -6.31
N PRO A 99 -15.31 -14.23 -7.04
CA PRO A 99 -15.79 -12.93 -6.58
C PRO A 99 -16.56 -13.09 -5.27
N GLY A 100 -16.26 -12.23 -4.29
CA GLY A 100 -17.13 -12.06 -3.13
C GLY A 100 -18.39 -11.29 -3.51
N LEU A 101 -19.41 -11.33 -2.64
CA LEU A 101 -20.72 -10.72 -2.89
C LEU A 101 -20.64 -9.24 -3.25
N ASP A 102 -19.85 -8.45 -2.51
CA ASP A 102 -19.72 -7.01 -2.77
C ASP A 102 -19.15 -6.72 -4.16
N ILE A 103 -18.17 -7.53 -4.59
CA ILE A 103 -17.53 -7.38 -5.89
C ILE A 103 -18.45 -7.86 -7.01
N SER A 104 -19.17 -8.97 -6.83
CA SER A 104 -20.12 -9.45 -7.85
C SER A 104 -21.20 -8.41 -8.11
N LEU A 105 -21.86 -7.92 -7.05
CA LEU A 105 -22.88 -6.89 -7.15
C LEU A 105 -22.34 -5.59 -7.75
N GLY A 106 -21.13 -5.18 -7.35
CA GLY A 106 -20.47 -4.00 -7.90
C GLY A 106 -20.18 -4.15 -9.39
N LEU A 107 -19.73 -5.32 -9.84
CA LEU A 107 -19.47 -5.61 -11.24
C LEU A 107 -20.74 -5.66 -12.09
N GLU A 108 -21.79 -6.33 -11.59
CA GLU A 108 -23.09 -6.40 -12.26
C GLU A 108 -23.69 -5.00 -12.44
N SER A 109 -23.68 -4.20 -11.37
CA SER A 109 -24.17 -2.81 -11.41
C SER A 109 -23.35 -1.93 -12.34
N TYR A 110 -22.02 -2.13 -12.37
CA TYR A 110 -21.13 -1.32 -13.18
C TYR A 110 -21.25 -1.63 -14.68
N PHE A 111 -21.27 -2.91 -15.04
CA PHE A 111 -21.35 -3.36 -16.43
C PHE A 111 -22.77 -3.52 -16.95
N GLN A 112 -23.78 -3.46 -16.07
CA GLN A 112 -25.19 -3.69 -16.40
C GLN A 112 -25.37 -5.05 -17.11
N GLN A 113 -24.63 -6.05 -16.63
CA GLN A 113 -24.68 -7.42 -17.12
C GLN A 113 -24.94 -8.34 -15.93
N PRO A 114 -25.76 -9.38 -16.09
CA PRO A 114 -26.03 -10.31 -15.01
C PRO A 114 -24.78 -11.16 -14.70
N PHE A 115 -24.72 -11.68 -13.47
CA PHE A 115 -23.59 -12.45 -12.95
C PHE A 115 -23.15 -13.58 -13.89
N GLU A 116 -24.11 -14.35 -14.41
CA GLU A 116 -23.90 -15.54 -15.23
C GLU A 116 -23.21 -15.21 -16.57
N ILE A 117 -23.42 -14.00 -17.07
CA ILE A 117 -22.80 -13.54 -18.32
C ILE A 117 -21.36 -13.07 -18.10
N LEU A 118 -21.08 -12.48 -16.93
CA LEU A 118 -19.74 -12.05 -16.54
C LEU A 118 -18.85 -13.24 -16.13
N PHE A 119 -19.44 -14.25 -15.49
CA PHE A 119 -18.78 -15.41 -14.91
C PHE A 119 -19.42 -16.73 -15.38
N PRO A 120 -19.25 -17.13 -16.65
CA PRO A 120 -19.85 -18.38 -17.16
C PRO A 120 -19.22 -19.65 -16.56
N ASP A 121 -18.11 -19.51 -15.82
CA ASP A 121 -17.40 -20.60 -15.14
C ASP A 121 -17.88 -20.88 -13.71
N LEU A 122 -18.77 -20.05 -13.16
CA LEU A 122 -19.17 -20.06 -11.76
C LEU A 122 -20.64 -20.42 -11.52
#